data_AF-A0A2W1AND0-F1
#
_entry.id   AF-A0A2W1AND0-F1
#
_cell.length_a   1.000
_cell.length_b   1.000
_cell.length_c   1.000
_cell.angle_alpha   90.00
_cell.angle_beta   90.00
_cell.angle_gamma   90.00
#
_symmetry.space_group_name_H-M   'P 1'
#
loop_
_entity.id
_entity.type
_entity.pdbx_description
1 polymer ?
#
loop_
_entity_poly.entity_id
_entity_poly.type
_entity_poly.pdbx_seq_one_letter_code
_entity_poly.pdbx_strand_id
1 'polypeptide(L)'
;MVSALTPRFDIQGLKRLRFSYDAEFDLANIHIEAPQPASTIEVDDGWYLRLSDEAIVGMELHGLKRIFLSSTLFARVFTPSLDELRQHTGKTIDEDFTADGSAQELPHTSHLLLFMLGAAAMKLQARQLAETTDARAAMQLANLRSPEDRPHR
;
A
#
# COMPACT_ATOMS: atom_id res chain seq x y z
N MET A 1 -9.05 24.38 4.28
CA MET A 1 -7.59 24.21 4.08
C MET A 1 -7.34 22.73 3.91
N VAL A 2 -6.95 22.28 2.72
CA VAL A 2 -6.60 20.88 2.48
C VAL A 2 -5.15 20.73 2.93
N SER A 3 -4.93 20.01 4.03
CA SER A 3 -3.58 19.73 4.53
C SER A 3 -2.86 18.85 3.51
N ALA A 4 -1.87 19.41 2.83
CA ALA A 4 -0.95 18.66 1.98
C ALA A 4 0.12 18.02 2.87
N LEU A 5 -0.26 17.02 3.67
CA LEU A 5 0.68 16.21 4.43
C LEU A 5 1.04 14.99 3.60
N THR A 6 2.24 15.02 3.03
CA THR A 6 2.86 13.84 2.42
C THR A 6 2.96 12.74 3.49
N PRO A 7 2.44 11.52 3.24
CA PRO A 7 2.61 10.41 4.16
C PRO A 7 4.09 10.21 4.44
N ARG A 8 4.50 10.28 5.71
CA ARG A 8 5.89 10.04 6.12
C ARG A 8 6.08 8.54 6.35
N PHE A 9 7.11 7.98 5.72
CA PHE A 9 7.46 6.57 5.84
C PHE A 9 8.87 6.46 6.44
N ASP A 10 8.98 6.06 7.71
CA ASP A 10 10.27 5.83 8.35
C ASP A 10 10.67 4.34 8.21
N ILE A 11 11.32 4.03 7.09
CA ILE A 11 11.87 2.69 6.81
C ILE A 11 12.99 2.34 7.79
N GLN A 12 13.73 3.33 8.28
CA GLN A 12 14.95 3.12 9.07
C GLN A 12 14.61 2.75 10.53
N GLY A 13 13.44 3.17 11.02
CA GLY A 13 12.92 2.81 12.35
C GLY A 13 12.09 1.53 12.40
N LEU A 14 11.86 0.85 11.28
CA LEU A 14 10.89 -0.24 11.20
C LEU A 14 11.40 -1.52 11.90
N LYS A 15 10.92 -1.76 13.12
CA LYS A 15 11.43 -2.84 13.98
C LYS A 15 10.84 -4.21 13.65
N ARG A 16 9.58 -4.25 13.21
CA ARG A 16 8.83 -5.49 12.97
C ARG A 16 7.76 -5.33 11.90
N LEU A 17 7.55 -6.40 11.16
CA LEU A 17 6.44 -6.60 10.24
C LEU A 17 5.63 -7.82 10.69
N ARG A 18 4.32 -7.70 10.60
CA ARG A 18 3.41 -8.84 10.68
C ARG A 18 2.83 -9.08 9.29
N PHE A 19 2.97 -10.30 8.82
CA PHE A 19 2.36 -10.76 7.58
C PHE A 19 1.37 -11.87 7.89
N SER A 20 0.13 -11.72 7.45
CA SER A 20 -0.88 -12.77 7.54
C SER A 20 -1.52 -13.01 6.20
N TYR A 21 -1.82 -14.28 5.92
CA TYR A 21 -2.48 -14.70 4.70
C TYR A 21 -3.73 -15.50 5.04
N ASP A 22 -4.82 -15.16 4.38
CA ASP A 22 -6.11 -15.83 4.42
C ASP A 22 -6.33 -16.49 3.06
N ALA A 23 -6.31 -17.83 3.05
CA ALA A 23 -6.37 -18.64 1.85
C ALA A 23 -7.78 -18.74 1.28
N GLU A 24 -8.83 -18.58 2.10
CA GLU A 24 -10.23 -18.60 1.67
C GLU A 24 -10.53 -17.38 0.79
N PHE A 25 -10.07 -16.20 1.19
CA PHE A 25 -10.34 -14.95 0.48
C PHE A 25 -9.19 -14.50 -0.45
N ASP A 26 -8.10 -15.25 -0.51
CA ASP A 26 -6.86 -14.87 -1.20
C ASP A 26 -6.39 -13.47 -0.81
N LEU A 27 -6.37 -13.22 0.50
CA LEU A 27 -6.11 -11.92 1.12
C LEU A 27 -4.83 -11.97 1.94
N ALA A 28 -3.91 -11.06 1.66
CA ALA A 28 -2.71 -10.87 2.45
C ALA A 28 -2.74 -9.52 3.18
N ASN A 29 -2.51 -9.56 4.49
CA ASN A 29 -2.40 -8.36 5.32
C ASN A 29 -0.95 -8.19 5.77
N ILE A 30 -0.47 -6.96 5.64
CA ILE A 30 0.85 -6.52 6.10
C ILE A 30 0.61 -5.44 7.13
N HIS A 31 1.13 -5.61 8.32
CA HIS A 31 1.13 -4.59 9.35
C HIS A 31 2.56 -4.18 9.67
N ILE A 32 2.76 -2.86 9.74
CA ILE A 32 3.97 -2.25 10.27
C ILE A 32 3.78 -2.22 11.78
N GLU A 33 4.68 -2.86 12.52
CA GLU A 33 4.55 -3.04 13.97
C GLU A 33 3.27 -3.79 14.37
N ALA A 34 2.55 -3.31 15.39
CA ALA A 34 1.35 -3.95 15.90
C ALA A 34 0.11 -3.50 15.10
N PRO A 35 -0.88 -4.39 14.88
CA PRO A 35 -2.14 -3.99 14.27
C PRO A 35 -2.82 -2.86 15.06
N GLN A 36 -3.23 -1.81 14.34
CA GLN A 36 -3.92 -0.66 14.90
C GLN A 36 -5.14 -0.28 14.05
N PRO A 37 -6.13 0.42 14.63
CA PRO A 37 -7.25 0.96 13.87
C PRO A 37 -6.75 1.81 12.70
N ALA A 38 -7.29 1.56 11.51
CA ALA A 38 -6.85 2.22 10.30
C ALA A 38 -8.00 2.30 9.27
N SER A 39 -8.02 3.36 8.48
CA SER A 39 -8.82 3.43 7.26
C SER A 39 -8.09 2.75 6.11
N THR A 40 -8.82 2.09 5.22
CA THR A 40 -8.27 1.48 4.00
C THR A 40 -8.51 2.39 2.79
N ILE A 41 -7.48 2.55 1.96
CA ILE A 41 -7.55 3.32 0.71
C ILE A 41 -6.99 2.48 -0.42
N GLU A 42 -7.78 2.27 -1.47
CA GLU A 42 -7.34 1.61 -2.70
C GLU A 42 -6.35 2.50 -3.47
N VAL A 43 -5.19 1.95 -3.80
CA VAL A 43 -4.12 2.64 -4.53
C VAL A 43 -3.80 2.03 -5.90
N ASP A 44 -4.20 0.77 -6.11
CA ASP A 44 -4.10 0.02 -7.36
C ASP A 44 -5.10 -1.14 -7.33
N ASP A 45 -5.40 -1.76 -8.47
CA ASP A 45 -6.32 -2.91 -8.54
C ASP A 45 -5.88 -4.04 -7.59
N GLY A 46 -6.61 -4.19 -6.49
CA GLY A 46 -6.32 -5.18 -5.44
C GLY A 46 -5.28 -4.77 -4.39
N TRP A 47 -4.77 -3.53 -4.42
CA TRP A 47 -3.79 -3.01 -3.46
C TRP A 47 -4.40 -1.89 -2.63
N TYR A 48 -4.41 -2.07 -1.31
CA TYR A 48 -5.02 -1.14 -0.38
C TYR A 48 -4.01 -0.74 0.71
N LEU A 49 -3.78 0.56 0.90
CA LEU A 49 -3.00 1.05 2.02
C LEU A 49 -3.87 1.21 3.27
N ARG A 50 -3.32 0.85 4.42
CA ARG A 50 -3.93 1.09 5.74
C ARG A 50 -3.31 2.35 6.34
N LEU A 51 -4.14 3.33 6.68
CA LEU A 51 -3.73 4.61 7.24
C LEU A 51 -4.32 4.85 8.64
N SER A 52 -3.50 5.34 9.57
CA SER A 52 -3.91 5.81 10.90
C SER A 52 -3.36 7.22 11.09
N ASP A 53 -4.22 8.21 11.33
CA ASP A 53 -3.81 9.62 11.44
C ASP A 53 -2.86 10.07 10.32
N GLU A 54 -3.19 9.68 9.07
CA GLU A 54 -2.40 9.95 7.86
C GLU A 54 -1.05 9.20 7.74
N ALA A 55 -0.66 8.41 8.75
CA ALA A 55 0.51 7.54 8.70
C ALA A 55 0.17 6.19 8.05
N ILE A 56 1.06 5.68 7.20
CA ILE A 56 0.94 4.33 6.64
C ILE A 56 1.30 3.33 7.74
N VAL A 57 0.37 2.45 8.08
CA VAL A 57 0.52 1.43 9.14
C VAL A 57 0.46 0.01 8.62
N GLY A 58 0.22 -0.15 7.32
CA GLY A 58 0.12 -1.46 6.70
C GLY A 58 -0.46 -1.41 5.29
N MET A 59 -0.73 -2.59 4.76
CA MET A 59 -1.29 -2.80 3.43
C MET A 59 -2.12 -4.09 3.40
N GLU A 60 -3.15 -4.10 2.57
CA GLU A 60 -3.97 -5.27 2.25
C GLU A 60 -3.80 -5.55 0.75
N LEU A 61 -3.52 -6.81 0.39
CA LEU A 61 -3.38 -7.28 -0.98
C LEU A 61 -4.42 -8.35 -1.25
N HIS A 62 -5.27 -8.10 -2.23
CA HIS A 62 -6.30 -9.01 -2.67
C HIS A 62 -5.85 -9.72 -3.95
N GLY A 63 -6.12 -11.01 -4.05
CA GLY A 63 -5.74 -11.79 -5.22
C GLY A 63 -4.25 -12.15 -5.25
N LEU A 64 -3.63 -12.37 -4.09
CA LEU A 64 -2.18 -12.59 -4.01
C LEU A 64 -1.74 -13.86 -4.78
N LYS A 65 -2.51 -14.96 -4.71
CA LYS A 65 -2.27 -16.16 -5.55
C LYS A 65 -2.30 -15.81 -7.02
N ARG A 66 -3.24 -14.96 -7.45
CA ARG A 66 -3.30 -14.51 -8.85
C ARG A 66 -2.03 -13.77 -9.25
N ILE A 67 -1.52 -12.88 -8.40
CA ILE A 67 -0.26 -12.17 -8.65
C ILE A 67 0.90 -13.16 -8.78
N PHE A 68 1.02 -14.12 -7.86
CA PHE A 68 2.09 -15.14 -7.89
C PHE A 68 2.04 -16.04 -9.12
N LEU A 69 0.84 -16.45 -9.52
CA LEU A 69 0.61 -17.41 -10.60
C LEU A 69 0.56 -16.75 -12.00
N SER A 70 0.48 -15.41 -12.07
CA SER A 70 0.30 -14.69 -13.33
C SER A 70 1.53 -14.68 -14.24
N SER A 71 2.76 -14.79 -13.72
CA SER A 71 3.96 -14.81 -14.55
C SER A 71 5.17 -15.52 -13.90
N THR A 72 5.99 -16.16 -14.73
CA THR A 72 7.27 -16.77 -14.32
C THR A 72 8.27 -15.76 -13.76
N LEU A 73 8.16 -14.50 -14.16
CA LEU A 73 9.03 -13.43 -13.65
C LEU A 73 8.62 -13.04 -12.23
N PHE A 74 7.32 -12.93 -11.96
CA PHE A 74 6.81 -12.66 -10.62
C PHE A 74 7.11 -13.82 -9.69
N ALA A 75 6.86 -15.07 -10.12
CA ALA A 75 7.20 -16.25 -9.34
C ALA A 75 8.65 -16.20 -8.82
N ARG A 76 9.64 -15.87 -9.67
CA ARG A 76 11.05 -15.77 -9.27
C ARG A 76 11.34 -14.71 -8.20
N VAL A 77 10.63 -13.59 -8.23
CA VAL A 77 10.80 -12.51 -7.24
C VAL A 77 10.20 -12.92 -5.89
N PHE A 78 9.10 -13.66 -5.92
CA PHE A 78 8.33 -14.02 -4.73
C PHE A 78 8.75 -15.34 -4.08
N THR A 79 9.29 -16.29 -4.83
CA THR A 79 9.71 -17.62 -4.33
C THR A 79 10.59 -17.54 -3.08
N PRO A 80 11.64 -16.70 -2.99
CA PRO A 80 12.46 -16.62 -1.79
C PRO A 80 11.67 -16.25 -0.53
N SER A 81 10.68 -15.35 -0.66
CA SER A 81 9.82 -14.97 0.47
C SER A 81 8.84 -16.07 0.84
N LEU A 82 8.29 -16.78 -0.15
CA LEU A 82 7.39 -17.92 0.10
C LEU A 82 8.10 -19.09 0.77
N ASP A 83 9.33 -19.41 0.33
CA ASP A 83 10.13 -20.46 0.96
C ASP A 83 10.52 -20.07 2.39
N GLU A 84 10.89 -18.81 2.62
CA GLU A 84 11.19 -18.28 3.96
C GLU A 84 9.97 -18.34 4.89
N LEU A 85 8.79 -17.90 4.41
CA LEU A 85 7.53 -17.99 5.14
C LEU A 85 7.15 -19.43 5.46
N ARG A 86 7.35 -20.35 4.51
CA ARG A 86 7.10 -21.78 4.72
C ARG A 86 8.04 -22.37 5.75
N GLN A 87 9.33 -22.02 5.73
CA GLN A 87 10.29 -22.45 6.74
C GLN A 87 9.95 -21.90 8.12
N HIS A 88 9.44 -20.68 8.19
CA HIS A 88 9.09 -20.02 9.45
C HIS A 88 7.77 -20.52 10.04
N THR A 89 6.74 -20.74 9.23
CA THR A 89 5.38 -21.06 9.68
C THR A 89 5.03 -22.55 9.55
N GLY A 90 5.78 -23.30 8.74
CA GLY A 90 5.45 -24.67 8.35
C GLY A 90 4.31 -24.78 7.32
N LYS A 91 3.77 -23.66 6.85
CA LYS A 91 2.55 -23.59 6.02
C LYS A 91 2.85 -23.06 4.62
N THR A 92 2.00 -23.38 3.66
CA THR A 92 2.09 -22.84 2.28
C THR A 92 1.03 -21.76 2.05
N ILE A 93 1.05 -21.14 0.86
CA ILE A 93 0.01 -20.20 0.43
C ILE A 93 -1.36 -20.85 0.21
N ASP A 94 -1.52 -22.15 0.43
CA ASP A 94 -2.83 -22.81 0.36
C ASP A 94 -3.51 -22.93 1.72
N GLU A 95 -2.87 -22.38 2.76
CA GLU A 95 -3.31 -22.46 4.15
C GLU A 95 -3.27 -21.07 4.79
N ASP A 96 -4.10 -20.85 5.80
CA ASP A 96 -4.05 -19.60 6.57
C ASP A 96 -2.81 -19.59 7.45
N PHE A 97 -2.06 -18.49 7.42
CA PHE A 97 -0.90 -18.33 8.29
C PHE A 97 -0.66 -16.90 8.74
N THR A 98 0.13 -16.77 9.81
CA THR A 98 0.65 -15.50 10.29
C THR A 98 2.12 -15.68 10.61
N ALA A 99 2.94 -14.73 10.16
CA ALA A 99 4.36 -14.66 10.39
C ALA A 99 4.69 -13.27 10.97
N ASP A 100 5.31 -13.27 12.14
CA ASP A 100 5.83 -12.07 12.78
C ASP A 100 7.36 -12.10 12.64
N GLY A 101 7.96 -11.04 12.10
CA GLY A 101 9.42 -11.00 11.98
C GLY A 101 10.00 -9.62 11.70
N SER A 102 11.30 -9.49 11.93
CA SER A 102 12.11 -8.35 11.51
C SER A 102 12.89 -8.63 10.22
N ALA A 103 13.58 -7.61 9.71
CA ALA A 103 14.51 -7.76 8.59
C ALA A 103 15.70 -8.73 8.88
N GLN A 104 15.96 -9.06 10.15
CA GLN A 104 16.96 -10.07 10.54
C GLN A 104 16.37 -11.49 10.58
N GLU A 105 15.09 -11.63 10.98
CA GLU A 105 14.42 -12.92 11.13
C GLU A 105 13.84 -13.42 9.80
N LEU A 106 13.28 -12.50 9.00
CA LEU A 106 12.63 -12.75 7.72
C LEU A 106 13.17 -11.77 6.66
N PRO A 107 14.47 -11.83 6.29
CA PRO A 107 15.08 -10.85 5.42
C PRO A 107 14.44 -10.76 4.04
N HIS A 108 14.11 -11.88 3.39
CA HIS A 108 13.55 -11.85 2.03
C HIS A 108 12.13 -11.30 2.04
N THR A 109 11.31 -11.80 2.95
CA THR A 109 9.93 -11.36 3.14
C THR A 109 9.90 -9.89 3.51
N SER A 110 10.67 -9.46 4.51
CA SER A 110 10.68 -8.06 4.95
C SER A 110 11.04 -7.09 3.82
N HIS A 111 12.06 -7.39 3.02
CA HIS A 111 12.43 -6.54 1.88
C HIS A 111 11.32 -6.48 0.84
N LEU A 112 10.69 -7.62 0.52
CA LEU A 112 9.59 -7.67 -0.43
C LEU A 112 8.40 -6.85 0.07
N LEU A 113 7.99 -7.03 1.33
CA LEU A 113 6.87 -6.31 1.92
C LEU A 113 7.13 -4.79 1.95
N LEU A 114 8.34 -4.37 2.32
CA LEU A 114 8.76 -2.97 2.29
C LEU A 114 8.76 -2.39 0.87
N PHE A 115 9.22 -3.16 -0.12
CA PHE A 115 9.18 -2.75 -1.51
C PHE A 115 7.74 -2.52 -1.98
N MET A 116 6.83 -3.45 -1.69
CA MET A 116 5.41 -3.31 -2.07
C MET A 116 4.74 -2.14 -1.35
N LEU A 117 4.99 -1.97 -0.04
CA LEU A 117 4.52 -0.81 0.73
C LEU A 117 5.01 0.51 0.13
N GLY A 118 6.30 0.58 -0.23
CA GLY A 118 6.89 1.75 -0.87
C GLY A 118 6.25 2.05 -2.24
N ALA A 119 6.05 1.02 -3.07
CA ALA A 119 5.39 1.17 -4.36
C ALA A 119 3.94 1.66 -4.21
N ALA A 120 3.18 1.10 -3.27
CA ALA A 120 1.83 1.53 -2.94
C ALA A 120 1.78 2.99 -2.45
N ALA A 121 2.71 3.38 -1.59
CA ALA A 121 2.83 4.76 -1.09
C ALA A 121 3.11 5.75 -2.22
N MET A 122 4.00 5.39 -3.16
CA MET A 122 4.28 6.21 -4.34
C MET A 122 3.05 6.37 -5.24
N LYS A 123 2.23 5.32 -5.42
CA LYS A 123 0.97 5.40 -6.17
C LYS A 123 -0.02 6.36 -5.52
N LEU A 124 -0.17 6.29 -4.19
CA LEU A 124 -1.01 7.23 -3.45
C LEU A 124 -0.53 8.68 -3.64
N GLN A 125 0.77 8.93 -3.51
CA GLN A 125 1.34 10.27 -3.70
C GLN A 125 1.12 10.79 -5.14
N ALA A 126 1.31 9.93 -6.15
CA ALA A 126 1.07 10.30 -7.55
C ALA A 126 -0.40 10.67 -7.79
N ARG A 127 -1.34 9.91 -7.22
CA ARG A 127 -2.78 10.19 -7.30
C ARG A 127 -3.14 11.52 -6.61
N GLN A 128 -2.63 11.76 -5.41
CA GLN A 128 -2.84 13.03 -4.69
C GLN A 128 -2.27 14.23 -5.47
N LEU A 129 -1.12 14.06 -6.13
CA LEU A 129 -0.53 15.10 -6.97
C LEU A 129 -1.39 15.39 -8.22
N ALA A 130 -1.95 14.36 -8.85
CA ALA A 130 -2.85 14.53 -9.99
C ALA A 130 -4.13 15.28 -9.56
N GLU A 131 -4.78 14.86 -8.48
CA GLU A 131 -6.00 15.48 -7.95
C GLU A 131 -5.79 16.95 -7.57
N THR A 132 -4.64 17.28 -6.95
CA THR A 132 -4.31 18.67 -6.60
C THR A 132 -3.97 19.53 -7.83
N THR A 133 -3.38 18.95 -8.87
CA THR A 133 -3.08 19.65 -10.13
C THR A 133 -4.36 19.95 -10.89
N ASP A 134 -5.27 18.98 -10.99
CA ASP A 134 -6.56 19.13 -11.66
C ASP A 134 -7.44 20.15 -10.94
N ALA A 135 -7.48 20.11 -9.61
CA ALA A 135 -8.20 21.10 -8.81
C ALA A 135 -7.67 22.52 -9.03
N ARG A 136 -6.35 22.70 -9.10
CA ARG A 136 -5.72 24.00 -9.42
C ARG A 136 -6.06 24.47 -10.82
N ALA A 137 -6.03 23.57 -11.81
CA ALA A 137 -6.39 23.88 -13.19
C ALA A 137 -7.87 24.29 -13.32
N ALA A 138 -8.77 23.57 -12.64
CA ALA A 138 -10.20 23.89 -12.60
C ALA A 138 -10.48 25.25 -11.97
N MET A 139 -9.79 25.61 -10.88
CA MET A 139 -9.91 26.93 -10.25
C MET A 139 -9.40 28.06 -11.15
N GLN A 140 -8.29 27.86 -11.87
CA GLN A 140 -7.79 28.85 -12.83
C GLN A 140 -8.77 29.06 -14.00
N LEU A 141 -9.35 27.99 -14.54
CA LEU A 141 -10.38 28.06 -15.59
C LEU A 141 -11.65 28.78 -15.11
N ALA A 142 -12.09 28.53 -13.86
CA ALA A 142 -13.24 29.22 -13.28
C ALA A 142 -12.98 30.73 -13.13
N ASN A 143 -11.77 31.12 -12.72
CA ASN A 143 -11.37 32.53 -12.59
C ASN A 143 -11.24 33.24 -13.95
N LEU A 144 -10.91 32.51 -15.03
CA LEU A 144 -10.85 33.06 -16.38
C LEU A 144 -12.24 33.26 -17.02
N ARG A 145 -13.30 32.63 -16.49
CA ARG A 145 -14.68 32.72 -17.00
C ARG A 145 -15.55 33.81 -16.34
N SER A 146 -14.97 34.73 -15.58
CA SER A 146 -15.70 35.88 -15.02
C SER A 146 -14.99 37.19 -15.35
N PRO A 147 -15.49 37.94 -16.36
CA PRO A 147 -16.13 39.22 -16.03
C PRO A 147 -17.26 39.70 -17.00
N GLU A 148 -17.96 38.83 -17.74
CA GLU A 148 -18.97 39.29 -18.73
C GLU A 148 -20.45 39.26 -18.27
N ASP A 149 -20.77 38.76 -17.07
CA ASP A 149 -22.13 38.83 -16.49
C ASP A 149 -22.28 39.95 -15.43
N ARG A 150 -21.74 41.14 -15.70
CA ARG A 150 -22.15 42.34 -14.95
C ARG A 150 -23.28 43.02 -15.73
N PRO A 151 -24.55 42.93 -15.28
CA PRO A 151 -25.63 43.65 -15.95
C PRO A 151 -25.31 45.15 -15.92
N HIS A 152 -25.34 45.73 -17.12
CA HIS A 152 -25.15 47.15 -17.40
C HIS A 152 -25.92 48.02 -16.39
N ARG A 153 -25.21 48.98 -15.79
CA ARG A 153 -25.81 50.18 -15.22
C ARG A 153 -25.44 51.36 -16.08
#